data_AF-A0A974ARV9-F1
#
_entry.id   AF-A0A974ARV9-F1
#
_cell.length_a   1.000
_cell.length_b   1.000
_cell.length_c   1.000
_cell.angle_alpha   90.00
_cell.angle_beta   90.00
_cell.angle_gamma   90.00
#
_symmetry.space_group_name_H-M   'P 1'
#
loop_
_entity.id
_entity.type
_entity.pdbx_description
1 polymer ?
#
loop_
_entity_poly.entity_id
_entity_poly.type
_entity_poly.pdbx_seq_one_letter_code
_entity_poly.pdbx_strand_id
1 'polypeptide(L)'
;TELVEEAVLKEFEAIAERGGVLGAMETGYQRGKIQDESMTYEMLKHTGELPIIGVNTFRNPHGDQVQDKLELARSTDDEKQSQLRRLEDFHARNADKAPAMLKTLQKAVIENKNVFEVLMDAVRVCSLGQITSALFEVGGQYRRNM
;
A
#
# COMPACT_ATOMS: atom_id res chain seq x y z
N THR A 1 16.14 10.20 -26.47
CA THR A 1 16.47 10.08 -25.04
C THR A 1 16.48 11.44 -24.37
N GLU A 2 17.13 12.42 -24.98
CA GLU A 2 17.27 13.81 -24.48
C GLU A 2 15.96 14.46 -24.01
N LEU A 3 14.85 14.35 -24.76
CA LEU A 3 13.57 14.98 -24.38
C LEU A 3 13.00 14.44 -23.05
N VAL A 4 13.11 13.14 -22.81
CA VAL A 4 12.57 12.52 -21.59
C VAL A 4 13.49 12.79 -20.41
N GLU A 5 14.81 12.77 -20.63
CA GLU A 5 15.80 13.12 -19.62
C GLU A 5 15.60 14.56 -19.12
N GLU A 6 15.50 15.53 -20.05
CA GLU A 6 15.25 16.94 -19.72
C GLU A 6 13.92 17.13 -18.97
N ALA A 7 12.85 16.43 -19.39
CA ALA A 7 11.56 16.49 -18.70
C ALA A 7 11.63 15.97 -17.26
N VAL A 8 12.41 14.90 -17.02
CA VAL A 8 12.64 14.35 -15.68
C VAL A 8 13.44 15.31 -14.81
N LEU A 9 14.49 15.94 -15.36
CA LEU A 9 15.29 16.91 -14.62
C LEU A 9 14.47 18.12 -14.19
N LYS A 10 13.59 18.64 -15.06
CA LYS A 10 12.64 19.71 -14.69
C LYS A 10 11.69 19.30 -13.57
N GLU A 11 11.23 18.05 -13.58
CA GLU A 11 10.39 17.54 -12.49
C GLU A 11 11.17 17.46 -11.17
N PHE A 12 12.46 17.10 -11.22
CA PHE A 12 13.32 17.12 -10.02
C PHE A 12 13.46 18.53 -9.45
N GLU A 13 13.65 19.54 -10.30
CA GLU A 13 13.68 20.95 -9.87
C GLU A 13 12.35 21.37 -9.22
N ALA A 14 11.22 21.02 -9.83
CA ALA A 14 9.89 21.31 -9.27
C ALA A 14 9.69 20.66 -7.89
N ILE A 15 10.17 19.44 -7.67
CA ILE A 15 10.13 18.78 -6.36
C ILE A 15 11.10 19.46 -5.39
N ALA A 16 12.31 19.82 -5.83
CA ALA A 16 13.32 20.47 -5.00
C ALA A 16 12.84 21.83 -4.45
N GLU A 17 12.21 22.65 -5.28
CA GLU A 17 11.64 23.95 -4.90
C GLU A 17 10.54 23.85 -3.83
N ARG A 18 9.92 22.67 -3.68
CA ARG A 18 8.86 22.39 -2.69
C ARG A 18 9.40 21.81 -1.38
N GLY A 19 10.71 21.93 -1.12
CA GLY A 19 11.36 21.35 0.06
C GLY A 19 11.72 19.87 -0.14
N GLY A 20 12.00 19.48 -1.38
CA GLY A 20 12.28 18.10 -1.75
C GLY A 20 11.05 17.20 -1.67
N VAL A 21 11.28 15.88 -1.71
CA VAL A 21 10.19 14.89 -1.78
C VAL A 21 9.25 14.97 -0.58
N LEU A 22 9.79 15.14 0.64
CA LEU A 22 8.98 15.20 1.86
C LEU A 22 8.11 16.46 1.90
N GLY A 23 8.65 17.64 1.55
CA GLY A 23 7.86 18.87 1.50
C GLY A 23 6.81 18.85 0.37
N ALA A 24 7.14 18.27 -0.77
CA ALA A 24 6.17 18.02 -1.83
C ALA A 24 5.03 17.08 -1.38
N MET A 25 5.34 16.05 -0.57
CA MET A 25 4.33 15.16 0.01
C MET A 25 3.43 15.85 1.05
N GLU A 26 3.96 16.80 1.82
CA GLU A 26 3.16 17.59 2.78
C GLU A 26 2.13 18.47 2.08
N THR A 27 2.48 19.03 0.92
CA THR A 27 1.57 19.83 0.08
C THR A 27 0.69 18.99 -0.85
N GLY A 28 0.88 17.67 -0.87
CA GLY A 28 0.13 16.75 -1.73
C GLY A 28 0.48 16.83 -3.22
N TYR A 29 1.61 17.44 -3.59
CA TYR A 29 1.99 17.72 -4.98
C TYR A 29 1.95 16.48 -5.88
N GLN A 30 2.65 15.40 -5.48
CA GLN A 30 2.70 14.18 -6.29
C GLN A 30 1.33 13.54 -6.42
N ARG A 31 0.55 13.52 -5.34
CA ARG A 31 -0.81 12.96 -5.35
C ARG A 31 -1.72 13.74 -6.28
N GLY A 32 -1.71 15.07 -6.17
CA GLY A 32 -2.51 15.96 -7.01
C GLY A 32 -2.17 15.76 -8.48
N LYS A 33 -0.87 15.77 -8.82
CA LYS A 33 -0.42 15.58 -10.21
C LYS A 33 -0.84 14.22 -10.78
N ILE A 34 -0.69 13.13 -10.02
CA ILE A 34 -1.15 11.80 -10.43
C ILE A 34 -2.67 11.79 -10.65
N GLN A 35 -3.43 12.44 -9.77
CA GLN A 35 -4.88 12.52 -9.89
C GLN A 35 -5.31 13.33 -11.12
N ASP A 36 -4.67 14.46 -11.40
CA ASP A 36 -4.94 15.32 -12.55
C ASP A 36 -4.62 14.61 -13.88
N GLU A 37 -3.47 13.90 -13.94
CA GLU A 37 -3.08 13.08 -15.09
C GLU A 37 -4.05 11.91 -15.29
N SER A 38 -4.46 11.25 -14.19
CA SER A 38 -5.48 10.19 -14.23
C SER A 38 -6.81 10.70 -14.75
N MET A 39 -7.25 11.89 -14.33
CA MET A 39 -8.49 12.50 -14.82
C MET A 39 -8.39 12.86 -16.30
N THR A 40 -7.25 13.39 -16.73
CA THR A 40 -7.01 13.72 -18.14
C THR A 40 -7.07 12.46 -19.00
N TYR A 41 -6.38 11.39 -18.60
CA TYR A 41 -6.44 10.11 -19.29
C TYR A 41 -7.86 9.55 -19.38
N GLU A 42 -8.59 9.51 -18.25
CA GLU A 42 -9.97 9.00 -18.25
C GLU A 42 -10.90 9.87 -19.09
N MET A 43 -10.74 11.20 -19.09
CA MET A 43 -11.49 12.09 -19.96
C MET A 43 -11.23 11.79 -21.44
N LEU A 44 -9.96 11.69 -21.86
CA LEU A 44 -9.62 11.38 -23.25
C LEU A 44 -10.15 10.00 -23.69
N LYS A 45 -10.11 9.03 -22.78
CA LYS A 45 -10.71 7.70 -22.99
C LYS A 45 -12.23 7.79 -23.13
N HIS A 46 -12.90 8.61 -22.32
CA HIS A 46 -14.36 8.77 -22.38
C HIS A 46 -14.83 9.58 -23.58
N THR A 47 -14.11 10.64 -23.97
CA THR A 47 -14.45 11.46 -25.15
C THR A 47 -14.12 10.74 -26.46
N GLY A 48 -13.22 9.75 -26.42
CA GLY A 48 -12.77 9.00 -27.61
C GLY A 48 -11.56 9.64 -28.31
N GLU A 49 -11.05 10.75 -27.79
CA GLU A 49 -9.81 11.38 -28.27
C GLU A 49 -8.60 10.45 -28.12
N LEU A 50 -8.60 9.63 -27.06
CA LEU A 50 -7.69 8.51 -26.92
C LEU A 50 -8.38 7.22 -27.39
N PRO A 51 -8.05 6.68 -28.58
CA PRO A 51 -8.71 5.49 -29.10
C PRO A 51 -8.32 4.24 -28.31
N ILE A 52 -9.32 3.54 -27.75
CA ILE A 52 -9.17 2.26 -27.07
C ILE A 52 -10.04 1.21 -27.80
N ILE A 53 -9.37 0.31 -28.51
CA ILE A 53 -9.98 -0.74 -29.32
C ILE A 53 -10.82 -1.68 -28.44
N GLY A 54 -12.08 -1.90 -28.82
CA GLY A 54 -13.01 -2.73 -28.08
C GLY A 54 -13.67 -2.02 -26.89
N VAL A 55 -13.33 -0.76 -26.62
CA VAL A 55 -13.92 0.03 -25.52
C VAL A 55 -14.68 1.24 -26.06
N ASN A 56 -13.99 2.24 -26.63
CA ASN A 56 -14.62 3.47 -27.15
C ASN A 56 -14.65 3.53 -28.68
N THR A 57 -13.86 2.68 -29.37
CA THR A 57 -13.85 2.55 -30.82
C THR A 57 -13.69 1.09 -31.23
N PHE A 58 -14.10 0.75 -32.46
CA PHE A 58 -14.06 -0.61 -33.00
C PHE A 58 -14.73 -1.65 -32.07
N ARG A 59 -15.95 -1.34 -31.61
CA ARG A 59 -16.73 -2.22 -30.71
C ARG A 59 -17.42 -3.34 -31.47
N ASN A 60 -17.65 -4.46 -30.79
CA ASN A 60 -18.37 -5.60 -31.35
C ASN A 60 -19.85 -5.23 -31.63
N PRO A 61 -20.36 -5.32 -32.88
CA PRO A 61 -21.76 -5.05 -33.20
C PRO A 61 -22.75 -5.99 -32.52
N HIS A 62 -22.31 -7.17 -32.09
CA HIS A 62 -23.11 -8.16 -31.38
C HIS A 62 -23.11 -7.96 -29.85
N GLY A 63 -22.49 -6.89 -29.36
CA GLY A 63 -22.32 -6.60 -27.94
C GLY A 63 -21.08 -7.25 -27.33
N ASP A 64 -20.69 -6.76 -26.15
CA ASP A 64 -19.57 -7.33 -25.40
C ASP A 64 -20.00 -8.69 -24.85
N GLN A 65 -19.40 -9.78 -25.36
CA GLN A 65 -19.60 -11.12 -24.80
C GLN A 65 -18.92 -11.15 -23.42
N VAL A 66 -19.68 -10.86 -22.37
CA VAL A 66 -19.24 -11.19 -21.01
C VAL A 66 -19.19 -12.71 -20.96
N GLN A 67 -18.00 -13.29 -20.75
CA GLN A 67 -17.89 -14.74 -20.54
C GLN A 67 -18.79 -15.09 -19.34
N ASP A 68 -19.82 -15.89 -19.55
CA ASP A 68 -20.82 -16.23 -18.52
C ASP A 68 -20.21 -16.87 -17.27
N LYS A 69 -19.01 -17.47 -17.39
CA LYS A 69 -18.26 -18.09 -16.30
C LYS A 69 -16.76 -17.89 -16.48
N LEU A 70 -16.25 -16.74 -16.05
CA LEU A 70 -14.83 -16.60 -15.75
C LEU A 70 -14.58 -17.17 -14.35
N GLU A 71 -13.74 -18.20 -14.24
CA GLU A 71 -13.33 -18.71 -12.94
C GLU A 71 -12.51 -17.63 -12.20
N LEU A 72 -12.91 -17.32 -10.97
CA LEU A 72 -12.24 -16.33 -10.15
C LEU A 72 -11.46 -17.03 -9.04
N ALA A 73 -10.18 -16.70 -8.92
CA ALA A 73 -9.38 -17.14 -7.78
C ALA A 73 -9.84 -16.41 -6.51
N ARG A 74 -10.43 -17.14 -5.57
CA ARG A 74 -10.86 -16.65 -4.25
C ARG A 74 -10.46 -17.65 -3.18
N SER A 75 -10.16 -17.15 -1.98
CA SER A 75 -9.92 -18.01 -0.83
C SER A 75 -11.17 -18.78 -0.44
N THR A 76 -11.03 -20.05 -0.10
CA THR A 76 -12.11 -20.86 0.46
C THR A 76 -12.38 -20.51 1.93
N ASP A 77 -13.54 -20.92 2.45
CA ASP A 77 -13.83 -20.70 3.88
C ASP A 77 -12.95 -21.59 4.77
N ASP A 78 -12.59 -22.78 4.33
CA ASP A 78 -11.68 -23.68 5.04
C ASP A 78 -10.27 -23.07 5.20
N GLU A 79 -9.77 -22.36 4.18
CA GLU A 79 -8.51 -21.62 4.24
C GLU A 79 -8.57 -20.49 5.29
N LYS A 80 -9.67 -19.73 5.34
CA LYS A 80 -9.87 -18.69 6.35
C LYS A 80 -9.90 -19.29 7.75
N GLN A 81 -10.66 -20.36 7.95
CA GLN A 81 -10.75 -21.04 9.24
C GLN A 81 -9.41 -21.65 9.66
N SER A 82 -8.63 -22.16 8.70
CA SER A 82 -7.26 -22.64 8.92
C SER A 82 -6.35 -21.53 9.43
N GLN A 83 -6.40 -20.33 8.82
CA GLN A 83 -5.62 -19.18 9.27
C GLN A 83 -5.98 -18.73 10.69
N LEU A 84 -7.29 -18.73 11.04
CA LEU A 84 -7.75 -18.39 12.39
C LEU A 84 -7.21 -19.37 13.43
N ARG A 85 -7.36 -20.68 13.21
CA ARG A 85 -6.84 -21.71 14.11
C ARG A 85 -5.33 -21.62 14.30
N ARG A 86 -4.59 -21.47 13.19
CA ARG A 86 -3.12 -21.32 13.24
C ARG A 86 -2.68 -20.08 14.03
N LEU A 87 -3.45 -19.00 13.96
CA LEU A 87 -3.20 -17.78 14.71
C LEU A 87 -3.45 -17.99 16.21
N GLU A 88 -4.60 -18.58 16.58
CA GLU A 88 -4.94 -18.92 17.96
C GLU A 88 -3.90 -19.87 18.58
N ASP A 89 -3.50 -20.92 17.86
CA ASP A 89 -2.47 -21.86 18.28
C ASP A 89 -1.11 -21.17 18.46
N PHE A 90 -0.76 -20.21 17.59
CA PHE A 90 0.46 -19.43 17.71
C PHE A 90 0.43 -18.52 18.94
N HIS A 91 -0.71 -17.88 19.23
CA HIS A 91 -0.90 -17.07 20.42
C HIS A 91 -0.83 -17.90 21.69
N ALA A 92 -1.52 -19.04 21.75
CA ALA A 92 -1.50 -19.93 22.90
C ALA A 92 -0.08 -20.44 23.21
N ARG A 93 0.67 -20.85 22.18
CA ARG A 93 2.05 -21.34 22.33
C ARG A 93 3.05 -20.30 22.84
N ASN A 94 2.77 -19.01 22.68
CA ASN A 94 3.67 -17.92 23.03
C ASN A 94 3.09 -16.96 24.08
N ALA A 95 2.01 -17.35 24.76
CA ALA A 95 1.26 -16.49 25.67
C ALA A 95 2.12 -15.96 26.85
N ASP A 96 3.13 -16.73 27.26
CA ASP A 96 4.09 -16.39 28.30
C ASP A 96 5.14 -15.35 27.85
N LYS A 97 5.56 -15.42 26.59
CA LYS A 97 6.66 -14.60 26.03
C LYS A 97 6.19 -13.34 25.33
N ALA A 98 5.05 -13.40 24.65
CA ALA A 98 4.56 -12.32 23.80
C ALA A 98 4.42 -10.98 24.55
N PRO A 99 3.83 -10.91 25.76
CA PRO A 99 3.68 -9.62 26.46
C PRO A 99 5.01 -8.94 26.79
N ALA A 100 6.02 -9.71 27.19
CA ALA A 100 7.35 -9.18 27.49
C ALA A 100 8.06 -8.69 26.22
N MET A 101 7.97 -9.46 25.13
CA MET A 101 8.57 -9.11 23.85
C MET A 101 7.96 -7.83 23.24
N LEU A 102 6.62 -7.67 23.31
CA LEU A 102 5.95 -6.45 22.84
C LEU A 102 6.42 -5.21 23.62
N LYS A 103 6.60 -5.32 24.94
CA LYS A 103 7.16 -4.22 25.76
C LYS A 103 8.61 -3.88 25.37
N THR A 104 9.42 -4.89 25.06
CA THR A 104 10.79 -4.67 24.56
C THR A 104 10.79 -3.93 23.22
N LEU A 105 9.89 -4.30 22.31
CA LEU A 105 9.73 -3.62 21.03
C LEU A 105 9.31 -2.16 21.21
N GLN A 106 8.31 -1.89 22.07
CA GLN A 106 7.87 -0.53 22.38
C GLN A 106 8.99 0.30 23.00
N LYS A 107 9.73 -0.29 23.95
CA LYS A 107 10.89 0.37 24.59
C LYS A 107 11.97 0.71 23.57
N ALA A 108 12.24 -0.14 22.58
CA ALA A 108 13.20 0.15 21.53
C ALA A 108 12.81 1.40 20.71
N VAL A 109 11.52 1.60 20.44
CA VAL A 109 11.03 2.82 19.79
C VAL A 109 11.22 4.04 20.69
N ILE A 110 10.80 3.95 21.97
CA ILE A 110 10.90 5.05 22.93
C ILE A 110 12.36 5.47 23.16
N GLU A 111 13.27 4.51 23.20
CA GLU A 111 14.71 4.73 23.38
C GLU A 111 15.44 5.05 22.06
N ASN A 112 14.71 5.19 20.95
CA ASN A 112 15.26 5.46 19.61
C ASN A 112 16.38 4.48 19.18
N LYS A 113 16.18 3.19 19.48
CA LYS A 113 17.07 2.09 19.10
C LYS A 113 16.69 1.50 17.74
N ASN A 114 17.50 0.58 17.23
CA ASN A 114 17.19 -0.16 16.02
C ASN A 114 15.97 -1.08 16.24
N VAL A 115 14.82 -0.67 15.72
CA VAL A 115 13.57 -1.42 15.84
C VAL A 115 13.62 -2.73 15.07
N PHE A 116 14.27 -2.75 13.91
CA PHE A 116 14.34 -3.94 13.05
C PHE A 116 15.13 -5.08 13.69
N GLU A 117 16.17 -4.76 14.45
CA GLU A 117 16.91 -5.75 15.24
C GLU A 117 15.99 -6.47 16.24
N VAL A 118 15.14 -5.72 16.95
CA VAL A 118 14.16 -6.30 17.89
C VAL A 118 13.07 -7.09 17.15
N LEU A 119 12.70 -6.69 15.93
CA LEU A 119 11.73 -7.43 15.12
C LEU A 119 12.20 -8.84 14.79
N MET A 120 13.51 -9.09 14.62
CA MET A 120 14.06 -10.42 14.35
C MET A 120 13.72 -11.45 15.45
N ASP A 121 13.57 -10.96 16.69
CA ASP A 121 13.14 -11.77 17.83
C ASP A 121 11.62 -11.71 18.04
N ALA A 122 11.01 -10.54 17.83
CA ALA A 122 9.58 -10.33 18.04
C ALA A 122 8.72 -11.26 17.18
N VAL A 123 9.06 -11.44 15.90
CA VAL A 123 8.29 -12.28 14.97
C VAL A 123 8.28 -13.77 15.35
N ARG A 124 9.18 -14.21 16.23
CA ARG A 124 9.23 -15.61 16.71
C ARG A 124 8.12 -15.92 17.71
N VAL A 125 7.61 -14.90 18.42
CA VAL A 125 6.67 -15.05 19.53
C VAL A 125 5.44 -14.13 19.44
N CYS A 126 5.43 -13.16 18.52
CA CYS A 126 4.34 -12.22 18.32
C CYS A 126 3.83 -12.28 16.87
N SER A 127 2.51 -12.20 16.68
CA SER A 127 1.91 -12.15 15.35
C SER A 127 2.02 -10.75 14.73
N LEU A 128 1.80 -10.65 13.41
CA LEU A 128 1.79 -9.38 12.68
C LEU A 128 0.87 -8.33 13.36
N GLY A 129 -0.36 -8.73 13.70
CA GLY A 129 -1.32 -7.81 14.34
C GLY A 129 -0.88 -7.35 15.73
N GLN A 130 -0.28 -8.24 16.53
CA GLN A 130 0.24 -7.86 17.86
C GLN A 130 1.37 -6.84 17.75
N ILE A 131 2.31 -7.06 16.81
CA ILE A 131 3.43 -6.15 16.54
C ILE A 131 2.92 -4.78 16.06
N THR A 132 2.05 -4.77 15.04
CA THR A 132 1.50 -3.53 14.48
C THR A 132 0.77 -2.70 15.53
N SER A 133 -0.10 -3.31 16.32
CA SER A 133 -0.83 -2.60 17.38
C SER A 133 0.11 -2.04 18.45
N ALA A 134 1.13 -2.81 18.87
CA ALA A 134 2.11 -2.33 19.84
C ALA A 134 2.93 -1.13 19.31
N LEU A 135 3.27 -1.13 18.01
CA LEU A 135 3.95 -0.02 17.36
C LEU A 135 3.04 1.20 17.18
N PHE A 136 1.73 1.03 16.99
CA PHE A 136 0.78 2.16 16.94
C PHE A 136 0.72 2.96 18.26
N GLU A 137 0.89 2.29 19.40
CA GLU A 137 0.87 2.95 20.71
C GLU A 137 2.07 3.89 20.93
N VAL A 138 3.21 3.64 20.26
CA VAL A 138 4.47 4.39 20.46
C VAL A 138 4.96 5.15 19.22
N GLY A 139 4.56 4.74 18.01
CA GLY A 139 4.97 5.31 16.73
C GLY A 139 3.87 6.06 15.99
N GLY A 140 2.64 6.04 16.53
CA GLY A 140 1.47 6.65 15.90
C GLY A 140 0.91 5.84 14.73
N GLN A 141 -0.16 6.35 14.15
CA GLN A 141 -0.80 5.78 12.96
C GLN A 141 -0.64 6.72 11.78
N TYR A 142 -0.53 6.16 10.58
CA TYR A 142 -0.56 6.97 9.36
C TYR A 142 -1.87 7.77 9.32
N ARG A 143 -1.74 9.09 9.20
CA ARG A 143 -2.87 9.99 8.97
C ARG A 143 -3.04 10.18 7.47
N ARG A 144 -4.24 9.92 6.96
CA ARG A 144 -4.57 10.27 5.57
C ARG A 144 -4.45 11.78 5.41
N ASN A 145 -3.46 12.22 4.65
CA ASN A 145 -3.48 13.57 4.09
C ASN A 145 -4.65 13.62 3.09
N MET A 146 -5.32 14.77 2.94
CA MET A 146 -6.24 15.03 1.83
C MET A 146 -5.37 15.48 0.66
#